data_AF-A0A0F2JDS1-F1
#
_entry.id   AF-A0A0F2JDS1-F1
#
_cell.length_a   1.000
_cell.length_b   1.000
_cell.length_c   1.000
_cell.angle_alpha   90.00
_cell.angle_beta   90.00
_cell.angle_gamma   90.00
#
_symmetry.space_group_name_H-M   'P 1'
#
loop_
_entity.id
_entity.type
_entity.pdbx_description
1 polymer ?
#
loop_
_entity_poly.entity_id
_entity_poly.type
_entity_poly.pdbx_seq_one_letter_code
_entity_poly.pdbx_strand_id
1 'polypeptide(L)' 'MGTINLTPEEVKVILSSIENCLKTCKEGGTGTGCPDCTKLQGVKEKLTAM' A
#
# COMPACT_ATOMS: atom_id res chain seq x y z
N MET A 1 -5.45 18.76 11.44
CA MET A 1 -5.19 17.42 10.85
C MET A 1 -4.88 16.50 12.01
N GLY A 2 -5.73 15.50 12.27
CA GLY A 2 -5.56 14.58 13.40
C GLY A 2 -4.64 13.41 13.06
N THR A 3 -3.99 12.85 14.08
CA THR A 3 -3.23 11.61 13.97
C THR A 3 -4.19 10.43 14.07
N ILE A 4 -4.08 9.47 13.15
CA ILE A 4 -4.81 8.20 13.23
C ILE A 4 -3.82 7.16 13.77
N ASN A 5 -4.16 6.54 14.89
CA ASN A 5 -3.39 5.42 15.44
C ASN A 5 -3.98 4.12 14.90
N LEU A 6 -3.17 3.35 14.17
CA LEU A 6 -3.55 2.05 13.64
C LEU A 6 -3.12 0.95 14.60
N THR A 7 -4.00 -0.01 14.84
CA THR A 7 -3.65 -1.26 15.52
C THR A 7 -2.85 -2.18 14.59
N PRO A 8 -2.09 -3.16 15.12
CA PRO A 8 -1.38 -4.13 14.30
C PRO A 8 -2.29 -4.92 13.35
N GLU A 9 -3.55 -5.17 13.72
CA GLU A 9 -4.52 -5.85 12.87
C GLU A 9 -4.99 -4.97 11.70
N GLU A 10 -5.27 -3.69 11.96
CA GLU A 10 -5.60 -2.73 10.90
C GLU A 10 -4.44 -2.54 9.93
N VAL A 11 -3.20 -2.49 10.44
CA VAL A 11 -1.99 -2.44 9.58
C VAL A 11 -1.92 -3.66 8.67
N LYS A 12 -2.19 -4.87 9.18
CA LYS A 12 -2.21 -6.10 8.36
C LYS A 12 -3.29 -6.04 7.26
N VAL A 13 -4.49 -5.59 7.59
CA VAL A 13 -5.60 -5.45 6.62
C VAL A 13 -5.22 -4.46 5.51
N ILE A 14 -4.63 -3.32 5.88
CA ILE A 14 -4.19 -2.30 4.93
C ILE A 14 -3.05 -2.84 4.06
N LEU A 15 -2.04 -3.49 4.64
CA LEU A 15 -0.93 -4.10 3.89
C LEU A 15 -1.43 -5.12 2.88
N SER A 16 -2.34 -6.03 3.27
CA SER A 16 -2.93 -7.02 2.36
C SER A 16 -3.68 -6.37 1.20
N SER A 17 -4.43 -5.29 1.49
CA SER A 17 -5.14 -4.52 0.47
C SER A 17 -4.18 -3.84 -0.52
N ILE A 18 -3.10 -3.26 -0.01
CA ILE A 18 -2.05 -2.64 -0.83
C ILE A 18 -1.37 -3.69 -1.72
N GLU A 19 -1.05 -4.87 -1.19
CA GLU A 19 -0.44 -5.95 -1.95
C GLU A 19 -1.32 -6.44 -3.09
N ASN A 20 -2.62 -6.61 -2.85
CA ASN A 20 -3.58 -6.96 -3.88
C ASN A 20 -3.63 -5.90 -4.99
N CYS A 21 -3.67 -4.61 -4.61
CA CYS A 21 -3.69 -3.52 -5.58
C CYS A 21 -2.40 -3.48 -6.42
N LEU A 22 -1.22 -3.62 -5.79
CA LEU A 22 0.07 -3.63 -6.49
C LEU A 22 0.22 -4.86 -7.39
N LYS A 23 -0.31 -6.02 -6.98
CA LYS A 23 -0.37 -7.21 -7.81
C LYS A 23 -1.19 -6.95 -9.07
N THR A 24 -2.39 -6.39 -8.92
CA THR A 24 -3.23 -6.01 -10.08
C THR A 24 -2.55 -4.95 -10.95
N CYS A 25 -1.87 -3.94 -10.35
CA CYS A 25 -1.09 -2.96 -11.11
C CYS A 25 -0.03 -3.62 -12.00
N LYS A 26 0.67 -4.62 -11.47
CA LYS A 26 1.71 -5.38 -12.17
C LYS A 26 1.13 -6.27 -13.27
N GLU A 27 0.05 -7.00 -12.95
CA GLU A 27 -0.62 -7.91 -13.89
C GLU A 27 -1.29 -7.15 -15.04
N GLY A 28 -1.83 -5.94 -14.78
CA GLY A 28 -2.44 -5.08 -15.79
C GLY A 28 -1.46 -4.33 -16.70
N GLY A 29 -0.14 -4.56 -16.57
CA GLY A 29 0.88 -3.91 -17.41
C GLY A 29 1.17 -2.44 -17.07
N THR A 30 0.48 -1.88 -16.07
CA THR A 30 0.66 -0.50 -15.59
C THR A 30 1.70 -0.35 -14.48
N GLY A 31 2.37 -1.45 -14.08
CA GLY A 31 3.25 -1.50 -12.90
C GLY A 31 4.43 -0.51 -12.95
N THR A 32 4.92 -0.18 -14.15
CA THR A 32 5.92 0.86 -14.37
C THR A 32 5.25 2.09 -14.97
N GLY A 33 5.13 3.15 -14.18
CA GLY A 33 4.60 4.46 -14.62
C GLY A 33 3.23 4.82 -14.06
N CYS A 34 2.56 3.93 -13.30
CA CYS A 34 1.34 4.31 -12.59
C CYS A 34 1.69 5.10 -11.30
N PRO A 35 1.37 6.41 -11.24
CA PRO A 35 1.71 7.25 -10.09
C PRO A 35 1.04 6.80 -8.80
N ASP A 36 -0.14 6.19 -8.90
CA ASP A 36 -0.87 5.68 -7.73
C ASP A 36 -0.20 4.43 -7.18
N CYS A 37 0.24 3.49 -8.03
CA CYS A 37 0.96 2.29 -7.58
C CYS A 37 2.32 2.67 -6.94
N THR A 38 3.02 3.69 -7.46
CA THR A 38 4.26 4.20 -6.83
C THR A 38 4.00 4.82 -5.45
N LYS A 39 2.96 5.64 -5.30
CA LYS A 39 2.59 6.20 -3.99
C LYS A 39 2.17 5.10 -3.02
N LEU A 40 1.43 4.10 -3.49
CA LEU A 40 0.97 2.98 -2.68
C LEU A 40 2.13 2.10 -2.20
N GLN A 41 3.16 1.91 -3.03
CA GLN A 41 4.40 1.26 -2.64
C GLN A 41 5.06 2.01 -1.45
N GLY A 42 5.15 3.34 -1.53
CA GLY A 42 5.70 4.15 -0.43
C GLY A 42 4.87 4.09 0.85
N VAL A 43 3.54 3.93 0.75
CA VAL A 43 2.69 3.68 1.93
C VAL A 43 2.96 2.29 2.52
N LYS A 44 3.10 1.25 1.67
CA LYS A 44 3.46 -0.10 2.10
C LYS A 44 4.75 -0.13 2.91
N GLU A 45 5.79 0.54 2.42
CA GLU A 45 7.09 0.61 3.06
C GLU A 45 7.01 1.27 4.44
N LYS A 46 6.26 2.39 4.55
CA LYS A 46 6.04 3.07 5.83
C LYS A 46 5.31 2.18 6.84
N LEU A 47 4.24 1.51 6.42
CA LEU A 47 3.45 0.65 7.30
C LEU A 47 4.19 -0.62 7.73
N THR A 48 5.15 -1.10 6.92
CA THR A 48 5.99 -2.26 7.25
C THR A 48 7.12 -1.90 8.23
N ALA A 49 7.50 -0.61 8.29
CA ALA A 49 8.53 -0.10 9.18
C ALA A 49 7.98 0.40 10.55
N MET A 50 6.66 0.31 10.76
CA MET A 50 5.98 0.59 12.03
C MET A 50 6.01 -0.62 12.95
#